data_AF-A0A7H8QUI0-F1
#
_entry.id   AF-A0A7H8QUI0-F1
#
_cell.length_a   1.000
_cell.length_b   1.000
_cell.length_c   1.000
_cell.angle_alpha   90.00
_cell.angle_beta   90.00
_cell.angle_gamma   90.00
#
_symmetry.space_group_name_H-M   'P 1'
#
loop_
_entity.id
_entity.type
_entity.pdbx_description
1 polymer ?
#
loop_
_entity_poly.entity_id
_entity_poly.type
_entity_poly.pdbx_seq_one_letter_code
_entity_poly.pdbx_strand_id
1 'polypeptide(L)'
;MAALNLQIDETDPTVKKVYGRYSDWKAFGILTHYLEPGSDLSDEQAAELLYDILPSADNKKLSGQPDMLGCVLLDVAKQIPYHHPSQIRLLNLSKHLGRTDKMTLQTAHSDYKYSFYNTMGFLKVTLREWFPWSDKVNFCAFVARLSTTEILQYFDGLSYAIWTMRDSLEDDGDKEEYHNDAISASAMWIICAGQWLFDQLVQFPRNIDGDDYYESAWSGGPLYKGPIIGLERWKFWQKAFTAAAESSMANDECKKNALKAANLMDVIARDCKW
;
A
#
# COMPACT_ATOMS: atom_id res chain seq x y z
N MET A 1 24.00 -6.72 -3.86
CA MET A 1 22.90 -6.45 -2.90
C MET A 1 22.67 -7.70 -2.09
N ALA A 2 22.20 -7.59 -0.85
CA ALA A 2 21.94 -8.75 0.01
C ALA A 2 20.73 -9.56 -0.50
N ALA A 3 20.78 -10.87 -0.34
CA ALA A 3 19.69 -11.76 -0.70
C ALA A 3 18.41 -11.44 0.08
N LEU A 4 17.23 -11.62 -0.53
CA LEU A 4 15.97 -11.28 0.11
C LEU A 4 15.49 -12.36 1.09
N ASN A 5 15.87 -13.63 0.86
CA ASN A 5 15.45 -14.77 1.68
C ASN A 5 13.93 -14.84 1.92
N LEU A 6 13.13 -14.51 0.90
CA LEU A 6 11.68 -14.53 0.98
C LEU A 6 11.17 -15.90 1.44
N GLN A 7 10.13 -15.91 2.25
CA GLN A 7 9.49 -17.10 2.80
C GLN A 7 7.99 -17.13 2.47
N ILE A 8 7.45 -18.34 2.43
CA ILE A 8 6.02 -18.63 2.38
C ILE A 8 5.72 -19.72 3.41
N ASP A 9 4.54 -19.69 4.04
CA ASP A 9 4.16 -20.70 5.03
C ASP A 9 3.90 -22.05 4.36
N GLU A 10 4.91 -22.91 4.34
CA GLU A 10 4.79 -24.26 3.79
C GLU A 10 3.89 -25.19 4.61
N THR A 11 3.52 -24.80 5.83
CA THR A 11 2.61 -25.59 6.68
C THR A 11 1.15 -25.36 6.33
N ASP A 12 0.83 -24.27 5.64
CA ASP A 12 -0.50 -24.00 5.13
C ASP A 12 -0.83 -25.00 4.00
N PRO A 13 -1.84 -25.88 4.18
CA PRO A 13 -2.22 -26.87 3.18
C PRO A 13 -2.76 -26.24 1.88
N THR A 14 -3.12 -24.96 1.89
CA THR A 14 -3.62 -24.23 0.72
C THR A 14 -2.51 -23.74 -0.21
N VAL A 15 -1.30 -23.49 0.30
CA VAL A 15 -0.18 -22.92 -0.49
C VAL A 15 0.23 -23.78 -1.68
N LYS A 16 0.21 -25.11 -1.51
CA LYS A 16 0.55 -26.07 -2.57
C LYS A 16 -0.68 -26.57 -3.34
N LYS A 17 -1.88 -26.13 -2.97
CA LYS A 17 -3.11 -26.54 -3.65
C LYS A 17 -3.14 -25.96 -5.07
N VAL A 18 -3.36 -26.84 -6.04
CA VAL A 18 -3.33 -26.46 -7.47
C VAL A 18 -4.74 -26.23 -7.98
N TYR A 19 -4.92 -25.08 -8.62
CA TYR A 19 -6.16 -24.68 -9.26
C TYR A 19 -5.90 -24.39 -10.74
N GLY A 20 -6.22 -25.37 -11.59
CA GLY A 20 -5.79 -25.34 -13.00
C GLY A 20 -4.27 -25.39 -13.09
N ARG A 21 -3.64 -24.28 -13.53
CA ARG A 21 -2.17 -24.14 -13.56
C ARG A 21 -1.60 -23.40 -12.35
N TYR A 22 -2.45 -22.68 -11.62
CA TYR A 22 -2.07 -21.80 -10.51
C TYR A 22 -1.85 -22.58 -9.21
N SER A 23 -0.88 -22.15 -8.42
CA SER A 23 -0.81 -22.36 -6.97
C SER A 23 0.01 -21.22 -6.36
N ASP A 24 -0.22 -20.89 -5.08
CA ASP A 24 0.54 -19.83 -4.40
C ASP A 24 2.03 -20.16 -4.37
N TRP A 25 2.37 -21.43 -4.19
CA TRP A 25 3.74 -21.94 -4.30
C TRP A 25 4.43 -21.60 -5.63
N LYS A 26 3.72 -21.75 -6.77
CA LYS A 26 4.29 -21.45 -8.09
C LYS A 26 4.44 -19.94 -8.29
N ALA A 27 3.43 -19.17 -7.91
CA ALA A 27 3.48 -17.71 -7.98
C ALA A 27 4.63 -17.17 -7.13
N PHE A 28 4.77 -17.67 -5.90
CA PHE A 28 5.86 -17.33 -4.99
C PHE A 28 7.23 -17.70 -5.55
N GLY A 29 7.37 -18.86 -6.20
CA GLY A 29 8.60 -19.27 -6.87
C GLY A 29 9.01 -18.29 -7.98
N ILE A 30 8.05 -17.85 -8.81
CA ILE A 30 8.29 -16.86 -9.86
C ILE A 30 8.70 -15.51 -9.24
N LEU A 31 7.97 -15.06 -8.22
CA LEU A 31 8.25 -13.79 -7.53
C LEU A 31 9.63 -13.81 -6.86
N THR A 32 9.99 -14.90 -6.20
CA THR A 32 11.30 -15.05 -5.57
C THR A 32 12.41 -14.98 -6.59
N HIS A 33 12.31 -15.73 -7.68
CA HIS A 33 13.32 -15.69 -8.74
C HIS A 33 13.41 -14.32 -9.40
N TYR A 34 12.28 -13.65 -9.65
CA TYR A 34 12.25 -12.30 -10.21
C TYR A 34 12.88 -11.28 -9.26
N LEU A 35 12.48 -11.24 -7.98
CA LEU A 35 12.84 -10.17 -7.06
C LEU A 35 14.26 -10.27 -6.49
N GLU A 36 14.87 -11.45 -6.54
CA GLU A 36 16.22 -11.68 -6.03
C GLU A 36 17.26 -10.80 -6.76
N PRO A 37 18.26 -10.25 -6.06
CA PRO A 37 19.31 -9.47 -6.71
C PRO A 37 20.06 -10.28 -7.77
N GLY A 38 20.21 -9.70 -8.96
CA GLY A 38 20.91 -10.36 -10.08
C GLY A 38 20.04 -11.34 -10.87
N SER A 39 18.74 -11.40 -10.60
CA SER A 39 17.76 -12.07 -11.47
C SER A 39 17.92 -11.61 -12.93
N ASP A 40 17.77 -12.57 -13.84
CA ASP A 40 17.76 -12.37 -15.29
C ASP A 40 16.35 -12.07 -15.84
N LEU A 41 15.32 -12.15 -15.00
CA LEU A 41 13.94 -11.86 -15.40
C LEU A 41 13.67 -10.34 -15.48
N SER A 42 13.23 -9.89 -16.65
CA SER A 42 12.60 -8.58 -16.85
C SER A 42 11.20 -8.52 -16.24
N ASP A 43 10.66 -7.30 -16.12
CA ASP A 43 9.31 -7.04 -15.61
C ASP A 43 8.25 -7.73 -16.50
N GLU A 44 8.44 -7.71 -17.82
CA GLU A 44 7.57 -8.35 -18.80
C GLU A 44 7.62 -9.88 -18.73
N GLN A 45 8.82 -10.47 -18.65
CA GLN A 45 8.95 -11.93 -18.56
C GLN A 45 8.35 -12.48 -17.27
N ALA A 46 8.56 -11.80 -16.14
CA ALA A 46 7.94 -12.19 -14.88
C ALA A 46 6.41 -12.06 -14.93
N ALA A 47 5.89 -11.00 -15.57
CA ALA A 47 4.46 -10.84 -15.78
C ALA A 47 3.88 -11.93 -16.68
N GLU A 48 4.56 -12.33 -17.75
CA GLU A 48 4.16 -13.42 -18.65
C GLU A 48 4.13 -14.77 -17.92
N LEU A 49 5.15 -15.09 -17.13
CA LEU A 49 5.19 -16.31 -16.32
C LEU A 49 4.03 -16.38 -15.32
N LEU A 50 3.71 -15.27 -14.65
CA LEU A 50 2.56 -15.19 -13.75
C LEU A 50 1.24 -15.27 -14.53
N TYR A 51 1.16 -14.58 -15.67
CA TYR A 51 -0.01 -14.61 -16.55
C TYR A 51 -0.34 -16.04 -16.99
N ASP A 52 0.65 -16.83 -17.39
CA ASP A 52 0.48 -18.19 -17.90
C ASP A 52 -0.08 -19.18 -16.88
N ILE A 53 0.20 -18.95 -15.59
CA ILE A 53 -0.32 -19.79 -14.51
C ILE A 53 -1.70 -19.32 -14.02
N LEU A 54 -2.05 -18.05 -14.19
CA LEU A 54 -3.33 -17.49 -13.77
C LEU A 54 -4.51 -18.12 -14.56
N PRO A 55 -5.65 -18.37 -13.90
CA PRO A 55 -6.84 -18.88 -14.58
C PRO A 55 -7.40 -17.86 -15.59
N SER A 56 -7.97 -18.35 -16.70
CA SER A 56 -8.68 -17.50 -17.68
C SER A 56 -10.06 -17.09 -17.17
N ALA A 57 -10.59 -15.99 -17.70
CA ALA A 57 -11.93 -15.48 -17.37
C ALA A 57 -13.07 -16.47 -17.70
N ASP A 58 -12.86 -17.37 -18.67
CA ASP A 58 -13.84 -18.39 -19.08
C ASP A 58 -13.99 -19.55 -18.09
N ASN A 59 -13.06 -19.69 -17.12
CA ASN A 59 -13.18 -20.63 -16.01
C ASN A 59 -14.15 -20.11 -14.93
N LYS A 60 -15.32 -19.58 -15.34
CA LYS A 60 -16.37 -18.90 -14.54
C LYS A 60 -16.98 -19.71 -13.38
N LYS A 61 -16.50 -20.93 -13.12
CA LYS A 61 -16.92 -21.79 -11.99
C LYS A 61 -15.99 -21.73 -10.78
N LEU A 62 -14.98 -20.87 -10.80
CA LEU A 62 -14.01 -20.77 -9.71
C LEU A 62 -14.29 -19.51 -8.86
N SER A 63 -15.46 -19.49 -8.23
CA SER A 63 -15.73 -18.57 -7.12
C SER A 63 -14.68 -18.79 -6.03
N GLY A 64 -13.87 -17.76 -5.73
CA GLY A 64 -12.85 -17.78 -4.66
C GLY A 64 -11.39 -18.08 -5.07
N GLN A 65 -10.98 -17.81 -6.32
CA GLN A 65 -9.60 -18.07 -6.80
C GLN A 65 -8.77 -16.84 -7.24
N PRO A 66 -9.37 -15.71 -7.65
CA PRO A 66 -8.63 -14.47 -7.86
C PRO A 66 -8.01 -13.85 -6.58
N ASP A 67 -8.33 -14.39 -5.39
CA ASP A 67 -7.73 -14.02 -4.10
C ASP A 67 -6.22 -14.33 -4.04
N MET A 68 -5.79 -15.32 -4.83
CA MET A 68 -4.54 -16.02 -4.56
C MET A 68 -3.27 -15.21 -4.88
N LEU A 69 -3.17 -14.58 -6.05
CA LEU A 69 -1.96 -13.81 -6.38
C LEU A 69 -1.87 -12.51 -5.56
N GLY A 70 -3.02 -11.91 -5.23
CA GLY A 70 -3.07 -10.69 -4.43
C GLY A 70 -2.44 -10.87 -3.06
N CYS A 71 -2.84 -11.92 -2.34
CA CYS A 71 -2.24 -12.29 -1.05
C CYS A 71 -0.74 -12.54 -1.18
N VAL A 72 -0.31 -13.34 -2.16
CA VAL A 72 1.13 -13.65 -2.34
C VAL A 72 1.94 -12.38 -2.64
N LEU A 73 1.46 -11.49 -3.51
CA LEU A 73 2.13 -10.21 -3.79
C LEU A 73 2.29 -9.37 -2.51
N LEU A 74 1.24 -9.30 -1.70
CA LEU A 74 1.23 -8.52 -0.47
C LEU A 74 2.10 -9.16 0.63
N ASP A 75 2.11 -10.49 0.77
CA ASP A 75 2.98 -11.18 1.73
C ASP A 75 4.46 -11.06 1.35
N VAL A 76 4.77 -11.11 0.05
CA VAL A 76 6.11 -10.79 -0.44
C VAL A 76 6.46 -9.33 -0.16
N ALA A 77 5.55 -8.38 -0.38
CA ALA A 77 5.79 -6.96 -0.13
C ALA A 77 6.14 -6.66 1.34
N LYS A 78 5.53 -7.35 2.31
CA LYS A 78 5.85 -7.21 3.75
C LYS A 78 7.31 -7.57 4.08
N GLN A 79 7.87 -8.52 3.33
CA GLN A 79 9.19 -9.09 3.61
C GLN A 79 10.34 -8.28 2.99
N ILE A 80 10.07 -7.53 1.92
CA ILE A 80 11.11 -6.75 1.25
C ILE A 80 11.37 -5.46 2.04
N PRO A 81 12.61 -5.18 2.50
CA PRO A 81 12.93 -3.94 3.19
C PRO A 81 12.48 -2.71 2.39
N TYR A 82 11.87 -1.71 3.05
CA TYR A 82 11.26 -0.55 2.39
C TYR A 82 12.23 0.27 1.51
N HIS A 83 13.53 0.18 1.78
CA HIS A 83 14.60 0.85 1.05
C HIS A 83 15.25 -0.04 -0.02
N HIS A 84 14.87 -1.32 -0.14
CA HIS A 84 15.44 -2.25 -1.10
C HIS A 84 14.82 -2.03 -2.50
N PRO A 85 15.61 -2.04 -3.60
CA PRO A 85 15.09 -1.81 -4.95
C PRO A 85 13.99 -2.79 -5.39
N SER A 86 13.95 -4.00 -4.83
CA SER A 86 12.91 -4.99 -5.14
C SER A 86 11.49 -4.53 -4.75
N GLN A 87 11.33 -3.55 -3.87
CA GLN A 87 10.04 -2.89 -3.65
C GLN A 87 9.51 -2.22 -4.93
N ILE A 88 10.40 -1.55 -5.68
CA ILE A 88 10.06 -0.91 -6.95
C ILE A 88 9.83 -1.95 -8.05
N ARG A 89 10.63 -3.01 -8.07
CA ARG A 89 10.42 -4.13 -9.02
C ARG A 89 9.05 -4.78 -8.82
N LEU A 90 8.68 -5.08 -7.58
CA LEU A 90 7.35 -5.61 -7.27
C LEU A 90 6.22 -4.65 -7.67
N LEU A 91 6.42 -3.35 -7.47
CA LEU A 91 5.47 -2.32 -7.93
C LEU A 91 5.33 -2.33 -9.45
N ASN A 92 6.44 -2.37 -10.20
CA ASN A 92 6.41 -2.43 -11.66
C ASN A 92 5.70 -3.69 -12.14
N LEU A 93 6.04 -4.85 -11.60
CA LEU A 93 5.36 -6.11 -11.92
C LEU A 93 3.85 -6.00 -11.68
N SER A 94 3.43 -5.39 -10.56
CA SER A 94 2.01 -5.13 -10.28
C SER A 94 1.37 -4.26 -11.37
N LYS A 95 2.08 -3.26 -11.89
CA LYS A 95 1.62 -2.42 -13.01
C LYS A 95 1.48 -3.20 -14.32
N HIS A 96 2.41 -4.10 -14.62
CA HIS A 96 2.31 -4.98 -15.79
C HIS A 96 1.12 -5.94 -15.65
N LEU A 97 0.98 -6.59 -14.50
CA LEU A 97 -0.13 -7.49 -14.19
C LEU A 97 -1.49 -6.77 -14.28
N GLY A 98 -1.59 -5.55 -13.75
CA GLY A 98 -2.81 -4.74 -13.81
C GLY A 98 -3.29 -4.42 -15.22
N ARG A 99 -2.45 -4.55 -16.25
CA ARG A 99 -2.85 -4.34 -17.66
C ARG A 99 -3.38 -5.59 -18.35
N THR A 100 -3.33 -6.75 -17.68
CA THR A 100 -3.74 -8.03 -18.26
C THR A 100 -5.25 -8.26 -18.13
N ASP A 101 -5.82 -9.03 -19.05
CA ASP A 101 -7.24 -9.43 -19.04
C ASP A 101 -7.60 -10.38 -17.89
N LYS A 102 -6.61 -11.13 -17.36
CA LYS A 102 -6.79 -11.99 -16.17
C LYS A 102 -6.86 -11.22 -14.85
N MET A 103 -6.27 -10.02 -14.81
CA MET A 103 -6.29 -9.16 -13.62
C MET A 103 -7.25 -7.98 -13.75
N THR A 104 -7.84 -7.76 -14.92
CA THR A 104 -8.79 -6.67 -15.20
C THR A 104 -10.11 -7.24 -15.67
N LEU A 105 -11.10 -7.24 -14.77
CA LEU A 105 -12.41 -7.84 -15.04
C LEU A 105 -13.42 -6.79 -15.43
N GLN A 106 -14.14 -7.03 -16.53
CA GLN A 106 -15.30 -6.21 -16.88
C GLN A 106 -16.41 -6.47 -15.86
N THR A 107 -16.83 -5.41 -15.18
CA THR A 107 -17.94 -5.42 -14.22
C THR A 107 -19.11 -4.70 -14.85
N ALA A 108 -20.23 -5.42 -14.98
CA ALA A 108 -21.52 -4.85 -15.33
C ALA A 108 -22.38 -4.85 -14.06
N HIS A 109 -22.96 -3.71 -13.72
CA HIS A 109 -23.86 -3.58 -12.59
C HIS A 109 -25.26 -3.34 -13.15
N SER A 110 -26.24 -4.13 -12.72
CA SER A 110 -27.61 -4.14 -13.27
C SER A 110 -28.25 -2.76 -13.31
N ASP A 111 -27.85 -1.91 -12.36
CA ASP A 111 -28.45 -0.60 -12.11
C ASP A 111 -27.82 0.52 -12.96
N TYR A 112 -26.69 0.25 -13.63
CA TYR A 112 -25.99 1.23 -14.45
C TYR A 112 -26.07 0.86 -15.93
N LYS A 113 -26.23 1.86 -16.79
CA LYS A 113 -26.29 1.68 -18.26
C LYS A 113 -24.91 1.41 -18.89
N TYR A 114 -23.85 1.30 -18.10
CA TYR A 114 -22.48 1.12 -18.57
C TYR A 114 -21.77 0.05 -17.75
N SER A 115 -20.81 -0.60 -18.40
CA SER A 115 -19.84 -1.48 -17.74
C SER A 115 -18.55 -0.71 -17.48
N PHE A 116 -17.84 -1.08 -16.42
CA PHE A 116 -16.51 -0.56 -16.13
C PHE A 116 -15.53 -1.72 -15.94
N TYR A 117 -14.24 -1.41 -16.03
CA TYR A 117 -13.18 -2.39 -15.81
C TYR A 117 -12.68 -2.26 -14.38
N ASN A 118 -12.62 -3.39 -13.67
CA ASN A 118 -12.12 -3.48 -12.31
C ASN A 118 -10.74 -4.16 -12.33
N THR A 119 -9.69 -3.34 -12.37
CA THR A 119 -8.30 -3.80 -12.32
C THR A 119 -7.91 -4.18 -10.90
N MET A 120 -7.30 -5.35 -10.76
CA MET A 120 -6.81 -5.93 -9.51
C MET A 120 -7.86 -5.86 -8.38
N GLY A 121 -9.13 -6.14 -8.72
CA GLY A 121 -10.27 -6.01 -7.81
C GLY A 121 -10.05 -6.70 -6.45
N PHE A 122 -9.48 -7.90 -6.48
CA PHE A 122 -9.23 -8.72 -5.29
C PHE A 122 -8.06 -8.20 -4.45
N LEU A 123 -6.98 -7.71 -5.07
CA LEU A 123 -5.89 -7.06 -4.34
C LEU A 123 -6.42 -5.91 -3.46
N LYS A 124 -7.39 -5.15 -3.96
CA LYS A 124 -8.05 -4.08 -3.18
C LYS A 124 -8.84 -4.61 -1.99
N VAL A 125 -9.53 -5.74 -2.16
CA VAL A 125 -10.25 -6.42 -1.06
C VAL A 125 -9.25 -6.89 0.00
N THR A 126 -8.17 -7.56 -0.42
CA THR A 126 -7.12 -8.06 0.48
C THR A 126 -6.46 -6.93 1.25
N LEU A 127 -6.13 -5.80 0.58
CA LEU A 127 -5.62 -4.61 1.25
C LEU A 127 -6.58 -4.18 2.38
N ARG A 128 -7.87 -4.00 2.07
CA ARG A 128 -8.86 -3.62 3.06
C ARG A 128 -8.94 -4.58 4.24
N GLU A 129 -8.91 -5.88 3.98
CA GLU A 129 -9.01 -6.91 5.03
C GLU A 129 -7.77 -7.00 5.91
N TRP A 130 -6.60 -6.62 5.39
CA TRP A 130 -5.35 -6.69 6.14
C TRP A 130 -5.09 -5.47 7.01
N PHE A 131 -5.84 -4.38 6.82
CA PHE A 131 -5.68 -3.14 7.60
C PHE A 131 -6.15 -3.33 9.06
N PRO A 132 -5.48 -2.75 10.08
CA PRO A 132 -4.34 -1.82 10.03
C PRO A 132 -2.98 -2.47 9.77
N TRP A 133 -2.07 -1.72 9.14
CA TRP A 133 -0.69 -2.15 8.83
C TRP A 133 0.37 -1.30 9.53
N SER A 134 -0.01 -0.55 10.56
CA SER A 134 0.85 0.42 11.24
C SER A 134 2.12 -0.20 11.86
N ASP A 135 2.11 -1.50 12.13
CA ASP A 135 3.24 -2.30 12.61
C ASP A 135 4.15 -2.84 11.48
N LYS A 136 3.79 -2.62 10.21
CA LYS A 136 4.45 -3.23 9.04
C LYS A 136 5.03 -2.15 8.12
N VAL A 137 6.15 -1.55 8.53
CA VAL A 137 6.83 -0.45 7.81
C VAL A 137 7.06 -0.76 6.33
N ASN A 138 7.57 -1.96 6.01
CA ASN A 138 7.79 -2.42 4.63
C ASN A 138 6.51 -2.45 3.81
N PHE A 139 5.42 -2.90 4.44
CA PHE A 139 4.12 -2.99 3.81
C PHE A 139 3.53 -1.61 3.53
N CYS A 140 3.55 -0.70 4.51
CA CYS A 140 3.13 0.68 4.32
C CYS A 140 3.93 1.38 3.23
N ALA A 141 5.24 1.12 3.12
CA ALA A 141 6.05 1.64 2.03
C ALA A 141 5.62 1.11 0.66
N PHE A 142 5.24 -0.17 0.54
CA PHE A 142 4.72 -0.72 -0.70
C PHE A 142 3.37 -0.10 -1.06
N VAL A 143 2.42 -0.08 -0.12
CA VAL A 143 1.06 0.45 -0.35
C VAL A 143 1.07 1.94 -0.65
N ALA A 144 1.94 2.71 0.01
CA ALA A 144 2.12 4.13 -0.30
C ALA A 144 2.53 4.32 -1.76
N ARG A 145 3.52 3.56 -2.25
CA ARG A 145 3.94 3.62 -3.66
C ARG A 145 2.82 3.17 -4.59
N LEU A 146 2.13 2.09 -4.25
CA LEU A 146 1.00 1.57 -5.03
C LEU A 146 -0.11 2.61 -5.19
N SER A 147 -0.37 3.40 -4.15
CA SER A 147 -1.36 4.49 -4.14
C SER A 147 -1.02 5.63 -5.13
N THR A 148 0.26 5.80 -5.46
CA THR A 148 0.69 6.78 -6.48
C THR A 148 0.47 6.30 -7.92
N THR A 149 0.01 5.05 -8.10
CA THR A 149 -0.22 4.47 -9.42
C THR A 149 -1.70 4.47 -9.79
N GLU A 150 -1.98 4.55 -11.09
CA GLU A 150 -3.36 4.54 -11.61
C GLU A 150 -3.93 3.12 -11.76
N ILE A 151 -3.21 2.08 -11.34
CA ILE A 151 -3.59 0.68 -11.62
C ILE A 151 -4.73 0.22 -10.71
N LEU A 152 -4.82 0.78 -9.50
CA LEU A 152 -5.89 0.48 -8.57
C LEU A 152 -6.98 1.53 -8.65
N GLN A 153 -7.69 1.57 -9.79
CA GLN A 153 -8.87 2.43 -9.91
C GLN A 153 -9.85 2.13 -8.76
N TYR A 154 -10.38 3.19 -8.15
CA TYR A 154 -11.28 3.11 -6.99
C TYR A 154 -10.67 2.51 -5.71
N PHE A 155 -9.34 2.37 -5.62
CA PHE A 155 -8.67 2.11 -4.35
C PHE A 155 -8.50 3.42 -3.59
N ASP A 156 -8.96 3.42 -2.34
CA ASP A 156 -8.91 4.61 -1.49
C ASP A 156 -7.60 4.67 -0.70
N GLY A 157 -6.48 4.84 -1.41
CA GLY A 157 -5.16 5.01 -0.81
C GLY A 157 -5.11 6.19 0.18
N LEU A 158 -5.93 7.22 -0.06
CA LEU A 158 -5.98 8.41 0.78
C LEU A 158 -6.57 8.09 2.15
N SER A 159 -7.66 7.29 2.19
CA SER A 159 -8.20 6.78 3.45
C SER A 159 -7.14 6.05 4.27
N TYR A 160 -6.38 5.14 3.65
CA TYR A 160 -5.33 4.41 4.38
C TYR A 160 -4.21 5.31 4.89
N ALA A 161 -3.80 6.32 4.10
CA ALA A 161 -2.82 7.30 4.54
C ALA A 161 -3.34 8.09 5.76
N ILE A 162 -4.58 8.58 5.69
CA ILE A 162 -5.22 9.34 6.78
C ILE A 162 -5.35 8.48 8.04
N TRP A 163 -5.85 7.25 7.93
CA TRP A 163 -5.98 6.36 9.09
C TRP A 163 -4.62 6.04 9.71
N THR A 164 -3.61 5.73 8.89
CA THR A 164 -2.25 5.46 9.38
C THR A 164 -1.66 6.68 10.11
N MET A 165 -1.87 7.89 9.58
CA MET A 165 -1.40 9.13 10.22
C MET A 165 -2.17 9.46 11.50
N ARG A 166 -3.50 9.28 11.50
CA ARG A 166 -4.34 9.52 12.69
C ARG A 166 -3.92 8.60 13.83
N ASP A 167 -3.94 7.29 13.55
CA ASP A 167 -3.70 6.26 14.56
C ASP A 167 -2.30 6.38 15.17
N SER A 168 -1.32 6.96 14.46
CA SER A 168 0.06 7.12 14.95
C SER A 168 0.38 8.51 15.51
N LEU A 169 -0.13 9.59 14.91
CA LEU A 169 0.27 10.97 15.20
C LEU A 169 -0.80 11.80 15.93
N GLU A 170 -2.07 11.42 15.80
CA GLU A 170 -3.21 12.18 16.38
C GLU A 170 -3.83 11.50 17.61
N ASP A 171 -3.43 10.27 17.91
CA ASP A 171 -3.91 9.50 19.06
C ASP A 171 -2.88 9.47 20.20
N ASP A 172 -3.37 9.62 21.43
CA ASP A 172 -2.62 9.69 22.69
C ASP A 172 -2.34 8.33 23.35
N GLY A 173 -2.76 7.22 22.72
CA GLY A 173 -2.74 5.88 23.32
C GLY A 173 -1.36 5.37 23.77
N ASP A 174 -1.38 4.40 24.70
CA ASP A 174 -0.24 3.66 25.26
C ASP A 174 0.52 2.89 24.17
N LYS A 175 1.33 3.60 23.39
CA LYS A 175 2.03 3.05 22.23
C LYS A 175 3.38 2.43 22.56
N GLU A 176 3.75 2.20 23.83
CA GLU A 176 5.11 1.75 24.17
C GLU A 176 5.58 0.52 23.37
N GLU A 177 4.68 -0.43 23.09
CA GLU A 177 5.03 -1.68 22.40
C GLU A 177 5.30 -1.50 20.89
N TYR A 178 4.61 -0.58 20.19
CA TYR A 178 4.68 -0.43 18.72
C TYR A 178 4.95 1.01 18.24
N HIS A 179 5.33 1.92 19.14
CA HIS A 179 5.50 3.35 18.82
C HIS A 179 6.44 3.59 17.64
N ASN A 180 7.58 2.88 17.62
CA ASN A 180 8.61 3.06 16.60
C ASN A 180 8.14 2.63 15.20
N ASP A 181 7.42 1.51 15.11
CA ASP A 181 6.93 0.98 13.84
C ASP A 181 5.76 1.81 13.33
N ALA A 182 4.83 2.22 14.20
CA ALA A 182 3.71 3.07 13.84
C ALA A 182 4.16 4.42 13.26
N ILE A 183 5.13 5.07 13.90
CA ILE A 183 5.72 6.31 13.38
C ILE A 183 6.46 6.06 12.07
N SER A 184 7.25 4.98 11.98
CA SER A 184 8.01 4.66 10.76
C SER A 184 7.09 4.32 9.58
N ALA A 185 6.02 3.56 9.81
CA ALA A 185 5.01 3.21 8.82
C ALA A 185 4.29 4.45 8.29
N SER A 186 3.99 5.40 9.18
CA SER A 186 3.40 6.70 8.81
C SER A 186 4.38 7.54 8.01
N ALA A 187 5.65 7.58 8.42
CA ALA A 187 6.70 8.26 7.68
C ALA A 187 6.85 7.70 6.25
N MET A 188 6.59 6.41 6.03
CA MET A 188 6.65 5.80 4.69
C MET A 188 5.62 6.38 3.72
N TRP A 189 4.43 6.78 4.18
CA TRP A 189 3.45 7.47 3.34
C TRP A 189 3.98 8.80 2.81
N ILE A 190 4.69 9.58 3.65
CA ILE A 190 5.35 10.81 3.22
C ILE A 190 6.53 10.51 2.29
N ILE A 191 7.41 9.59 2.69
CA ILE A 191 8.66 9.33 1.97
C ILE A 191 8.40 8.74 0.58
N CYS A 192 7.37 7.91 0.45
CA CYS A 192 7.07 7.22 -0.79
C CYS A 192 6.00 7.91 -1.63
N ALA A 193 5.08 8.65 -1.00
CA ALA A 193 3.90 9.20 -1.65
C ALA A 193 3.55 10.62 -1.20
N GLY A 194 4.48 11.35 -0.55
CA GLY A 194 4.20 12.64 0.08
C GLY A 194 3.66 13.70 -0.85
N GLN A 195 4.19 13.80 -2.08
CA GLN A 195 3.68 14.74 -3.08
C GLN A 195 2.22 14.41 -3.45
N TRP A 196 1.97 13.15 -3.80
CA TRP A 196 0.63 12.67 -4.13
C TRP A 196 -0.35 12.90 -2.96
N LEU A 197 0.06 12.59 -1.73
CA LEU A 197 -0.77 12.80 -0.54
C LEU A 197 -1.05 14.29 -0.31
N PHE A 198 -0.05 15.16 -0.47
CA PHE A 198 -0.23 16.60 -0.35
C PHE A 198 -1.20 17.15 -1.41
N ASP A 199 -1.09 16.69 -2.65
CA ASP A 199 -1.99 17.09 -3.72
C ASP A 199 -3.42 16.67 -3.41
N GLN A 200 -3.63 15.43 -2.93
CA GLN A 200 -4.95 14.90 -2.60
C GLN A 200 -5.55 15.51 -1.32
N LEU A 201 -4.73 15.89 -0.34
CA LEU A 201 -5.20 16.37 0.97
C LEU A 201 -5.27 17.90 1.06
N VAL A 202 -4.40 18.61 0.35
CA VAL A 202 -4.18 20.06 0.53
C VAL A 202 -4.47 20.85 -0.73
N GLN A 203 -3.95 20.45 -1.88
CA GLN A 203 -4.05 21.27 -3.10
C GLN A 203 -5.38 21.10 -3.83
N PHE A 204 -5.74 19.84 -4.05
CA PHE A 204 -6.93 19.42 -4.77
C PHE A 204 -7.76 18.48 -3.89
N PRO A 205 -8.15 18.94 -2.68
CA PRO A 205 -8.93 18.13 -1.76
C PRO A 205 -10.22 17.66 -2.41
N ARG A 206 -10.58 16.40 -2.17
CA ARG A 206 -11.93 15.91 -2.47
C ARG A 206 -12.93 16.75 -1.68
N ASN A 207 -14.02 17.15 -2.32
CA ASN A 207 -15.17 17.70 -1.60
C ASN A 207 -15.83 16.56 -0.82
N ILE A 208 -15.76 16.63 0.50
CA ILE A 208 -16.35 15.66 1.43
C ILE A 208 -17.57 16.22 2.16
N ASP A 209 -17.95 17.48 1.90
CA ASP A 209 -19.04 18.14 2.61
C ASP A 209 -20.37 17.43 2.32
N GLY A 210 -21.03 16.96 3.37
CA GLY A 210 -22.30 16.23 3.26
C GLY A 210 -22.15 14.77 2.86
N ASP A 211 -20.93 14.21 2.87
CA ASP A 211 -20.68 12.77 2.77
C ASP A 211 -20.37 12.21 4.16
N ASP A 212 -21.42 11.74 4.84
CA ASP A 212 -21.36 11.19 6.21
C ASP A 212 -20.26 10.11 6.36
N TYR A 213 -19.99 9.33 5.30
CA TYR A 213 -18.95 8.31 5.34
C TYR A 213 -17.57 8.95 5.44
N TYR A 214 -17.24 9.91 4.58
CA TYR A 214 -15.91 10.54 4.59
C TYR A 214 -15.71 11.48 5.78
N GLU A 215 -16.73 12.21 6.20
CA GLU A 215 -16.66 13.06 7.39
C GLU A 215 -16.31 12.25 8.64
N SER A 216 -16.94 11.08 8.79
CA SER A 216 -16.65 10.15 9.89
C SER A 216 -15.29 9.45 9.71
N ALA A 217 -15.05 8.84 8.56
CA ALA A 217 -13.88 8.02 8.30
C ALA A 217 -12.57 8.83 8.38
N TRP A 218 -12.58 10.09 7.95
CA TRP A 218 -11.39 10.94 7.93
C TRP A 218 -11.29 11.89 9.11
N SER A 219 -12.24 11.86 10.06
CA SER A 219 -12.17 12.67 11.28
C SER A 219 -10.81 12.60 11.98
N GLY A 220 -10.43 13.72 12.61
CA GLY A 220 -9.18 13.83 13.37
C GLY A 220 -9.18 13.02 14.66
N GLY A 221 -8.01 12.56 15.10
CA GLY A 221 -7.80 11.92 16.39
C GLY A 221 -7.91 12.87 17.59
N PRO A 222 -7.85 12.36 18.84
CA PRO A 222 -7.99 13.16 20.06
C PRO A 222 -7.06 14.37 20.16
N LEU A 223 -5.83 14.29 19.63
CA LEU A 223 -4.83 15.35 19.68
C LEU A 223 -5.00 16.42 18.59
N TYR A 224 -5.82 16.18 17.56
CA TYR A 224 -6.05 17.12 16.47
C TYR A 224 -7.51 17.60 16.43
N LYS A 225 -7.72 18.93 16.50
CA LYS A 225 -9.05 19.56 16.53
C LYS A 225 -9.32 20.50 15.35
N GLY A 226 -8.43 20.51 14.37
CA GLY A 226 -8.58 21.35 13.17
C GLY A 226 -9.42 20.68 12.07
N PRO A 227 -9.44 21.27 10.86
CA PRO A 227 -10.19 20.74 9.71
C PRO A 227 -9.76 19.34 9.27
N ILE A 228 -10.72 18.53 8.78
CA ILE A 228 -10.48 17.14 8.32
C ILE A 228 -9.37 17.06 7.26
N ILE A 229 -9.35 18.00 6.32
CA ILE A 229 -8.39 18.07 5.23
C ILE A 229 -7.77 19.47 5.16
N GLY A 230 -6.61 19.57 4.51
CA GLY A 230 -5.95 20.85 4.27
C GLY A 230 -4.61 21.04 5.00
N LEU A 231 -4.03 22.22 4.77
CA LEU A 231 -2.66 22.54 5.17
C LEU A 231 -2.47 22.53 6.70
N GLU A 232 -3.51 22.79 7.47
CA GLU A 232 -3.43 22.78 8.93
C GLU A 232 -3.14 21.38 9.47
N ARG A 233 -3.86 20.36 8.99
CA ARG A 233 -3.65 18.96 9.37
C ARG A 233 -2.28 18.46 8.90
N TRP A 234 -1.88 18.81 7.69
CA TRP A 234 -0.53 18.54 7.17
C TRP A 234 0.56 19.07 8.10
N LYS A 235 0.46 20.33 8.54
CA LYS A 235 1.40 20.94 9.48
C LYS A 235 1.36 20.31 10.87
N PHE A 236 0.20 19.83 11.30
CA PHE A 236 0.08 19.08 12.55
C PHE A 236 0.90 17.78 12.49
N TRP A 237 0.70 16.97 11.44
CA TRP A 237 1.50 15.74 11.23
C TRP A 237 2.99 16.03 11.10
N GLN A 238 3.38 17.08 10.39
CA GLN A 238 4.78 17.50 10.28
C GLN A 238 5.39 17.75 11.67
N LYS A 239 4.71 18.49 12.54
CA LYS A 239 5.17 18.74 13.92
C LYS A 239 5.25 17.47 14.74
N ALA A 240 4.28 16.56 14.59
CA ALA A 240 4.30 15.27 15.27
C ALA A 240 5.52 14.43 14.87
N PHE A 241 5.89 14.41 13.57
CA PHE A 241 7.12 13.77 13.13
C PHE A 241 8.39 14.45 13.68
N THR A 242 8.43 15.78 13.73
CA THR A 242 9.55 16.50 14.37
C THR A 242 9.69 16.10 15.84
N ALA A 243 8.59 16.06 16.60
CA ALA A 243 8.60 15.63 17.99
C ALA A 243 9.06 14.16 18.14
N ALA A 244 8.60 13.26 17.26
CA ALA A 244 9.03 11.86 17.26
C ALA A 244 10.53 11.71 16.97
N ALA A 245 11.10 12.54 16.08
CA ALA A 245 12.53 12.56 15.80
C ALA A 245 13.40 12.99 16.99
N GLU A 246 12.84 13.79 17.90
CA GLU A 246 13.51 14.29 19.11
C GLU A 246 13.23 13.42 20.35
N SER A 247 12.25 12.51 20.28
CA SER A 247 11.79 11.69 21.40
C SER A 247 12.89 10.77 21.93
N SER A 248 13.08 10.72 23.25
CA SER A 248 13.97 9.75 23.89
C SER A 248 13.46 8.30 23.80
N MET A 249 12.17 8.11 23.56
CA MET A 249 11.53 6.79 23.42
C MET A 249 11.70 6.19 22.02
N ALA A 250 12.08 7.01 21.03
CA ALA A 250 12.24 6.56 19.66
C ALA A 250 13.64 5.98 19.40
N ASN A 251 13.69 4.86 18.68
CA ASN A 251 14.94 4.26 18.20
C ASN A 251 15.53 5.07 17.03
N ASP A 252 16.78 4.79 16.66
CA ASP A 252 17.49 5.58 15.64
C ASP A 252 16.83 5.51 14.25
N GLU A 253 16.28 4.36 13.88
CA GLU A 253 15.59 4.19 12.61
C GLU A 253 14.31 5.02 12.54
N CYS A 254 13.48 4.94 13.58
CA CYS A 254 12.27 5.74 13.75
C CYS A 254 12.60 7.24 13.68
N LYS A 255 13.59 7.70 14.43
CA LYS A 255 14.02 9.11 14.41
C LYS A 255 14.44 9.56 13.03
N LYS A 256 15.22 8.76 12.33
CA LYS A 256 15.67 9.04 10.96
C LYS A 256 14.50 9.11 9.99
N ASN A 257 13.56 8.18 10.06
CA ASN A 257 12.38 8.14 9.19
C ASN A 257 11.46 9.32 9.46
N ALA A 258 11.18 9.63 10.73
CA ALA A 258 10.37 10.77 11.15
C ALA A 258 10.98 12.10 10.71
N LEU A 259 12.28 12.31 10.94
CA LEU A 259 12.98 13.52 10.49
C LEU A 259 12.95 13.68 8.97
N LYS A 260 13.18 12.58 8.23
CA LYS A 260 13.11 12.59 6.78
C LYS A 260 11.71 12.94 6.29
N ALA A 261 10.67 12.38 6.89
CA ALA A 261 9.28 12.72 6.58
C ALA A 261 9.01 14.21 6.86
N ALA A 262 9.32 14.72 8.06
CA ALA A 262 9.09 16.12 8.42
C ALA A 262 9.77 17.11 7.44
N ASN A 263 11.02 16.81 7.05
CA ASN A 263 11.76 17.63 6.09
C ASN A 263 11.14 17.60 4.69
N LEU A 264 10.71 16.42 4.21
CA LEU A 264 10.00 16.31 2.93
C LEU A 264 8.66 17.07 2.96
N MET A 265 7.94 16.99 4.08
CA MET A 265 6.67 17.72 4.24
C MET A 265 6.84 19.22 4.17
N ASP A 266 7.94 19.75 4.73
CA ASP A 266 8.29 21.18 4.65
C ASP A 266 8.52 21.60 3.18
N VAL A 267 9.38 20.86 2.49
CA VAL A 267 9.75 21.12 1.09
C VAL A 267 8.51 21.08 0.20
N ILE A 268 7.68 20.04 0.32
CA ILE A 268 6.45 19.89 -0.47
C ILE A 268 5.50 21.07 -0.20
N ALA A 269 5.24 21.39 1.07
CA ALA A 269 4.31 22.47 1.41
C ALA A 269 4.81 23.87 1.01
N ARG A 270 6.12 24.06 0.91
CA ARG A 270 6.75 25.31 0.47
C ARG A 270 6.75 25.44 -1.05
N ASP A 271 7.16 24.39 -1.76
CA ASP A 271 7.58 24.47 -3.16
C ASP A 271 6.51 23.96 -4.14
N CYS A 272 5.53 23.19 -3.69
CA CYS A 272 4.53 22.58 -4.59
C CYS A 272 3.20 23.33 -4.66
N LYS A 273 3.10 24.53 -4.08
CA LYS A 273 1.90 25.37 -4.23
C LYS A 273 1.85 25.95 -5.65
N TRP A 274 0.80 25.59 -6.40
CA TRP A 274 0.51 26.16 -7.71
C TRP A 274 -0.22 27.50 -7.60
#